data_AF-A0A6G0Q4V5-F1
#
_entry.id   AF-A0A6G0Q4V5-F1
#
_cell.length_a   1.000
_cell.length_b   1.000
_cell.length_c   1.000
_cell.angle_alpha   90.00
_cell.angle_beta   90.00
_cell.angle_gamma   90.00
#
_symmetry.space_group_name_H-M   'P 1'
#
loop_
_entity.id
_entity.type
_entity.pdbx_description
1 polymer ?
#
loop_
_entity_poly.entity_id
_entity_poly.type
_entity_poly.pdbx_seq_one_letter_code
_entity_poly.pdbx_strand_id
1 'polypeptide(L)'
;MTFKAQLHRAVALFGCIALVFSLASFGHAQTTVSTGGTGVHILFQTDKWVTPSIHYKAGTSSWTTSPGVAMTASTNAAYPANDGWFLFDAAAATSLEFVFNDGVSVVWDNNNNANYKVSAAGTYSVVSKVSGFKTGDLVRPSDGTGYHILFQAVTWAKPYIHFNAGSGWTTAPGYAMARSTYVGKFLAANGWFQYAISSTSSVEIAFNDGNGIWDSNLNANYVRSSPGTYAFVNQNTQTPTTAPSVQGYVNGPGYAVTSTSESAGVLTINLQVNSATTDTSYGSDLSALVVTVTKTQSDSVRVKIVDKSNKRWEVPKSIFTAGTLGSDST
;
A
#
# COMPACT_ATOMS: atom_id res chain seq x y z
N MET A 1 -39.02 -40.21 17.21
CA MET A 1 -38.12 -39.35 16.42
C MET A 1 -36.78 -39.33 17.12
N THR A 2 -35.78 -39.87 16.45
CA THR A 2 -34.48 -40.26 16.98
C THR A 2 -33.55 -39.05 17.02
N PHE A 3 -33.06 -38.68 18.21
CA PHE A 3 -32.01 -37.66 18.35
C PHE A 3 -30.67 -38.22 17.87
N LYS A 4 -30.16 -37.72 16.74
CA LYS A 4 -28.79 -37.96 16.28
C LYS A 4 -27.85 -37.02 17.04
N ALA A 5 -27.05 -37.57 17.94
CA ALA A 5 -25.88 -36.89 18.50
C ALA A 5 -24.76 -36.85 17.44
N GLN A 6 -24.35 -35.67 16.98
CA GLN A 6 -23.16 -35.50 16.16
C GLN A 6 -21.92 -35.34 17.03
N LEU A 7 -21.12 -36.39 17.03
CA LEU A 7 -19.77 -36.48 17.55
C LEU A 7 -18.84 -35.50 16.80
N HIS A 8 -18.44 -34.41 17.44
CA HIS A 8 -17.36 -33.56 16.93
C HIS A 8 -16.01 -34.11 17.43
N ARG A 9 -15.14 -34.40 16.46
CA ARG A 9 -13.81 -34.97 16.66
C ARG A 9 -12.90 -34.00 17.42
N ALA A 10 -12.32 -34.49 18.50
CA ALA A 10 -11.22 -33.84 19.21
C ALA A 10 -9.97 -33.77 18.30
N VAL A 11 -9.42 -32.58 18.13
CA VAL A 11 -8.07 -32.38 17.57
C VAL A 11 -7.11 -32.32 18.74
N ALA A 12 -6.16 -33.26 18.77
CA ALA A 12 -5.15 -33.39 19.79
C ALA A 12 -4.20 -32.18 19.79
N LEU A 13 -4.17 -31.45 20.91
CA LEU A 13 -3.20 -30.40 21.19
C LEU A 13 -1.93 -31.07 21.74
N PHE A 14 -0.91 -31.24 20.91
CA PHE A 14 0.42 -31.62 21.38
C PHE A 14 1.01 -30.46 22.19
N GLY A 15 1.19 -30.70 23.48
CA GLY A 15 1.80 -29.75 24.41
C GLY A 15 3.29 -29.55 24.14
N CYS A 16 3.68 -28.30 23.92
CA CYS A 16 5.05 -27.86 24.11
C CYS A 16 5.22 -27.45 25.58
N ILE A 17 6.08 -28.17 26.29
CA ILE A 17 6.54 -27.82 27.64
C ILE A 17 7.31 -26.51 27.53
N ALA A 18 6.70 -25.40 27.96
CA ALA A 18 7.41 -24.17 28.24
C ALA A 18 8.00 -24.27 29.65
N LEU A 19 9.30 -24.55 29.73
CA LEU A 19 10.05 -24.44 30.97
C LEU A 19 10.11 -22.96 31.37
N VAL A 20 9.33 -22.57 32.38
CA VAL A 20 9.35 -21.22 32.94
C VAL A 20 10.59 -21.08 33.81
N PHE A 21 11.64 -20.45 33.28
CA PHE A 21 12.67 -19.82 34.09
C PHE A 21 12.28 -18.36 34.32
N SER A 22 11.67 -18.07 35.47
CA SER A 22 11.57 -16.70 35.98
C SER A 22 12.90 -16.33 36.63
N LEU A 23 13.79 -15.71 35.86
CA LEU A 23 14.92 -14.95 36.38
C LEU A 23 14.67 -13.49 36.00
N ALA A 24 14.72 -12.61 36.99
CA ALA A 24 14.58 -11.17 36.81
C ALA A 24 15.51 -10.68 35.69
N SER A 25 14.98 -10.39 34.51
CA SER A 25 15.78 -9.87 33.41
C SER A 25 15.91 -8.37 33.59
N PHE A 26 17.08 -7.92 34.03
CA PHE A 26 17.59 -6.64 33.52
C PHE A 26 17.74 -6.84 32.02
N GLY A 27 16.74 -6.39 31.26
CA GLY A 27 16.66 -6.63 29.83
C GLY A 27 17.88 -6.03 29.16
N HIS A 28 18.80 -6.89 28.70
CA HIS A 28 19.83 -6.47 27.76
C HIS A 28 19.11 -5.95 26.51
N ALA A 29 19.56 -4.82 25.96
CA ALA A 29 18.95 -4.21 24.77
C ALA A 29 18.98 -5.13 23.54
N GLN A 30 19.89 -6.10 23.56
CA GLN A 30 19.98 -7.22 22.64
C GLN A 30 19.76 -8.53 23.39
N THR A 31 19.11 -9.49 22.73
CA THR A 31 18.91 -10.85 23.24
C THR A 31 19.93 -11.79 22.62
N THR A 32 20.55 -12.66 23.42
CA THR A 32 21.44 -13.71 22.90
C THR A 32 20.60 -14.85 22.36
N VAL A 33 20.81 -15.20 21.08
CA VAL A 33 20.14 -16.32 20.40
C VAL A 33 20.99 -17.58 20.50
N SER A 34 22.30 -17.45 20.28
CA SER A 34 23.27 -18.55 20.43
C SER A 34 24.64 -18.00 20.81
N THR A 35 25.40 -18.77 21.59
CA THR A 35 26.77 -18.41 22.01
C THR A 35 27.82 -19.24 21.28
N GLY A 36 28.99 -18.65 21.00
CA GLY A 36 30.12 -19.32 20.35
C GLY A 36 30.01 -19.32 18.82
N GLY A 37 30.78 -20.20 18.17
CA GLY A 37 30.92 -20.21 16.72
C GLY A 37 31.93 -19.18 16.20
N THR A 38 31.87 -18.90 14.90
CA THR A 38 32.75 -17.95 14.22
C THR A 38 32.00 -16.66 13.92
N GLY A 39 32.51 -15.53 14.40
CA GLY A 39 31.94 -14.22 14.09
C GLY A 39 30.79 -13.81 15.00
N VAL A 40 30.28 -12.62 14.73
CA VAL A 40 29.07 -12.07 15.35
C VAL A 40 28.00 -11.92 14.30
N HIS A 41 26.81 -12.47 14.58
CA HIS A 41 25.64 -12.40 13.70
C HIS A 41 24.56 -11.57 14.39
N ILE A 42 24.09 -10.51 13.72
CA ILE A 42 23.08 -9.60 14.25
C ILE A 42 21.78 -9.76 13.45
N LEU A 43 20.75 -10.24 14.14
CA LEU A 43 19.37 -10.23 13.68
C LEU A 43 18.70 -8.96 14.15
N PHE A 44 18.11 -8.18 13.26
CA PHE A 44 17.46 -6.92 13.59
C PHE A 44 16.03 -6.90 13.05
N GLN A 45 15.06 -6.67 13.92
CA GLN A 45 13.64 -6.57 13.54
C GLN A 45 13.20 -5.12 13.50
N THR A 46 12.57 -4.69 12.41
CA THR A 46 11.96 -3.36 12.31
C THR A 46 10.65 -3.40 11.52
N ASP A 47 9.70 -2.57 11.93
CA ASP A 47 8.45 -2.27 11.21
C ASP A 47 8.52 -0.95 10.42
N LYS A 48 9.65 -0.22 10.53
CA LYS A 48 9.80 1.15 10.00
C LYS A 48 10.66 1.25 8.76
N TRP A 49 11.64 0.36 8.58
CA TRP A 49 12.66 0.54 7.55
C TRP A 49 12.64 -0.59 6.52
N VAL A 50 12.68 -0.21 5.24
CA VAL A 50 12.74 -1.19 4.13
C VAL A 50 14.14 -1.77 3.93
N THR A 51 15.19 -1.01 4.25
CA THR A 51 16.59 -1.41 4.05
C THR A 51 17.44 -0.76 5.16
N PRO A 52 17.38 -1.29 6.38
CA PRO A 52 18.13 -0.74 7.50
C PRO A 52 19.64 -0.93 7.28
N SER A 53 20.44 0.00 7.79
CA SER A 53 21.89 -0.11 7.84
C SER A 53 22.36 -0.26 9.28
N ILE A 54 23.44 -1.02 9.46
CA ILE A 54 24.17 -1.14 10.72
C ILE A 54 25.49 -0.37 10.62
N HIS A 55 25.69 0.56 11.54
CA HIS A 55 26.94 1.27 11.72
C HIS A 55 27.62 0.67 12.95
N TYR A 56 28.86 0.21 12.82
CA TYR A 56 29.50 -0.60 13.86
C TYR A 56 31.00 -0.38 13.95
N LYS A 57 31.59 -0.83 15.05
CA LYS A 57 33.01 -1.16 15.17
C LYS A 57 33.18 -2.56 15.77
N ALA A 58 34.20 -3.27 15.33
CA ALA A 58 34.56 -4.58 15.87
C ALA A 58 35.73 -4.45 16.84
N GLY A 59 35.59 -4.98 18.06
CA GLY A 59 36.61 -4.85 19.10
C GLY A 59 37.07 -3.40 19.33
N THR A 60 38.36 -3.15 19.14
CA THR A 60 38.99 -1.82 19.27
C THR A 60 39.20 -1.10 17.94
N SER A 61 38.64 -1.61 16.84
CA SER A 61 38.73 -0.97 15.53
C SER A 61 37.95 0.36 15.48
N SER A 62 38.22 1.15 14.44
CA SER A 62 37.42 2.33 14.12
C SER A 62 35.99 1.95 13.73
N TRP A 63 35.07 2.89 13.92
CA TRP A 63 33.72 2.80 13.37
C TRP A 63 33.77 2.77 11.84
N THR A 64 32.83 2.04 11.23
CA THR A 64 32.54 2.14 9.80
C THR A 64 32.25 3.59 9.39
N THR A 65 32.37 3.96 8.12
CA THR A 65 31.87 5.26 7.64
C THR A 65 30.34 5.27 7.66
N SER A 66 29.70 6.37 8.08
CA SER A 66 28.24 6.52 8.03
C SER A 66 27.74 6.46 6.58
N PRO A 67 26.62 5.78 6.26
CA PRO A 67 25.61 5.18 7.15
C PRO A 67 25.94 3.77 7.69
N GLY A 68 27.14 3.25 7.44
CA GLY A 68 27.50 1.87 7.76
C GLY A 68 27.17 0.93 6.61
N VAL A 69 26.83 -0.31 6.95
CA VAL A 69 26.58 -1.40 5.98
C VAL A 69 25.09 -1.71 5.93
N ALA A 70 24.53 -1.82 4.72
CA ALA A 70 23.14 -2.25 4.55
C ALA A 70 22.96 -3.70 5.05
N MET A 71 21.92 -3.92 5.85
CA MET A 71 21.55 -5.25 6.31
C MET A 71 20.78 -5.99 5.21
N THR A 72 20.86 -7.31 5.21
CA THR A 72 20.17 -8.17 4.23
C THR A 72 18.90 -8.76 4.84
N ALA A 73 17.95 -9.17 4.01
CA ALA A 73 16.77 -9.89 4.49
C ALA A 73 17.19 -11.19 5.19
N SER A 74 16.65 -11.46 6.38
CA SER A 74 17.02 -12.66 7.15
C SER A 74 16.56 -13.94 6.43
N THR A 75 17.48 -14.89 6.33
CA THR A 75 17.23 -16.26 5.85
C THR A 75 17.03 -17.26 6.99
N ASN A 76 17.11 -16.80 8.25
CA ASN A 76 16.91 -17.64 9.42
C ASN A 76 15.43 -17.97 9.59
N ALA A 77 15.09 -19.27 9.60
CA ALA A 77 13.70 -19.72 9.68
C ALA A 77 12.97 -19.29 10.96
N ALA A 78 13.68 -19.14 12.09
CA ALA A 78 13.10 -18.66 13.35
C ALA A 78 12.94 -17.14 13.40
N TYR A 79 13.61 -16.42 12.49
CA TYR A 79 13.61 -14.96 12.38
C TYR A 79 13.38 -14.55 10.93
N PRO A 80 12.20 -14.85 10.37
CA PRO A 80 11.99 -14.78 8.94
C PRO A 80 11.80 -13.33 8.46
N ALA A 81 12.26 -13.02 7.25
CA ALA A 81 12.20 -11.66 6.70
C ALA A 81 10.78 -11.10 6.56
N ASN A 82 9.76 -11.94 6.35
CA ASN A 82 8.35 -11.52 6.33
C ASN A 82 7.90 -10.86 7.64
N ASP A 83 8.55 -11.20 8.75
CA ASP A 83 8.32 -10.61 10.07
C ASP A 83 9.18 -9.37 10.34
N GLY A 84 9.86 -8.85 9.32
CA GLY A 84 10.68 -7.64 9.41
C GLY A 84 12.08 -7.90 9.92
N TRP A 85 12.56 -9.14 9.90
CA TRP A 85 13.91 -9.51 10.33
C TRP A 85 14.93 -9.33 9.21
N PHE A 86 16.02 -8.67 9.55
CA PHE A 86 17.22 -8.47 8.75
C PHE A 86 18.43 -9.11 9.44
N LEU A 87 19.45 -9.45 8.66
CA LEU A 87 20.69 -10.08 9.11
C LEU A 87 21.89 -9.22 8.73
N PHE A 88 22.87 -9.19 9.63
CA PHE A 88 24.22 -8.72 9.36
C PHE A 88 25.24 -9.71 9.95
N ASP A 89 26.23 -10.06 9.13
CA ASP A 89 27.26 -11.04 9.50
C ASP A 89 28.64 -10.37 9.57
N ALA A 90 29.22 -10.34 10.77
CA ALA A 90 30.61 -9.96 11.00
C ALA A 90 31.45 -11.21 11.26
N ALA A 91 31.80 -11.93 10.18
CA ALA A 91 32.37 -13.28 10.22
C ALA A 91 33.65 -13.44 11.08
N ALA A 92 34.46 -12.38 11.23
CA ALA A 92 35.70 -12.40 12.01
C ALA A 92 35.61 -11.65 13.35
N ALA A 93 34.47 -11.02 13.66
CA ALA A 93 34.33 -10.26 14.89
C ALA A 93 34.14 -11.20 16.09
N THR A 94 34.81 -10.89 17.20
CA THR A 94 34.57 -11.53 18.51
C THR A 94 33.73 -10.66 19.44
N SER A 95 33.53 -9.39 19.07
CA SER A 95 32.68 -8.42 19.75
C SER A 95 32.30 -7.31 18.78
N LEU A 96 31.13 -6.70 18.98
CA LEU A 96 30.68 -5.53 18.23
C LEU A 96 30.12 -4.48 19.19
N GLU A 97 30.37 -3.22 18.85
CA GLU A 97 29.59 -2.08 19.31
C GLU A 97 28.91 -1.47 18.07
N PHE A 98 27.60 -1.28 18.10
CA PHE A 98 26.83 -0.95 16.91
C PHE A 98 25.55 -0.14 17.20
N VAL A 99 25.03 0.49 16.16
CA VAL A 99 23.74 1.18 16.10
C VAL A 99 23.11 0.94 14.73
N PHE A 100 21.80 1.13 14.61
CA PHE A 100 21.10 0.99 13.33
C PHE A 100 20.62 2.35 12.82
N ASN A 101 20.41 2.47 11.51
CA ASN A 101 19.77 3.62 10.90
C ASN A 101 18.93 3.24 9.68
N ASP A 102 18.17 4.21 9.19
CA ASP A 102 17.26 4.12 8.04
C ASP A 102 17.94 3.97 6.67
N GLY A 103 19.26 3.80 6.63
CA GLY A 103 20.05 3.56 5.42
C GLY A 103 20.79 4.78 4.90
N VAL A 104 20.45 5.99 5.34
CA VAL A 104 21.16 7.24 4.96
C VAL A 104 21.38 8.18 6.15
N SER A 105 21.29 7.67 7.37
CA SER A 105 21.65 8.39 8.61
C SER A 105 20.74 9.54 9.03
N VAL A 106 19.45 9.51 8.65
CA VAL A 106 18.50 10.54 9.13
C VAL A 106 17.88 10.12 10.47
N VAL A 107 17.45 8.86 10.59
CA VAL A 107 16.91 8.30 11.84
C VAL A 107 17.84 7.21 12.36
N TRP A 108 18.19 7.29 13.65
CA TRP A 108 19.07 6.34 14.33
C TRP A 108 18.31 5.55 15.40
N ASP A 109 18.53 4.24 15.43
CA ASP A 109 18.23 3.41 16.59
C ASP A 109 19.53 3.18 17.36
N ASN A 110 19.72 4.00 18.38
CA ASN A 110 20.86 3.98 19.28
C ASN A 110 20.40 3.65 20.70
N ASN A 111 19.57 2.62 20.90
CA ASN A 111 19.26 2.07 22.23
C ASN A 111 18.96 3.13 23.32
N ASN A 112 18.20 4.18 23.01
CA ASN A 112 18.01 5.35 23.89
C ASN A 112 19.32 6.10 24.22
N ASN A 113 20.04 6.55 23.20
CA ASN A 113 21.33 7.24 23.28
C ASN A 113 22.49 6.39 23.83
N ALA A 114 22.38 5.07 23.75
CA ALA A 114 23.45 4.11 24.03
C ALA A 114 23.78 3.27 22.78
N ASN A 115 25.02 2.83 22.61
CA ASN A 115 25.29 1.85 21.55
C ASN A 115 24.84 0.45 22.02
N TYR A 116 24.43 -0.39 21.08
CA TYR A 116 24.30 -1.83 21.32
C TYR A 116 25.69 -2.46 21.43
N LYS A 117 25.87 -3.45 22.30
CA LYS A 117 27.17 -4.07 22.58
C LYS A 117 27.05 -5.57 22.74
N VAL A 118 27.86 -6.32 22.02
CA VAL A 118 28.03 -7.77 22.21
C VAL A 118 29.51 -8.07 22.40
N SER A 119 29.83 -8.85 23.43
CA SER A 119 31.20 -9.08 23.90
C SER A 119 31.76 -10.46 23.54
N ALA A 120 31.00 -11.28 22.81
CA ALA A 120 31.42 -12.60 22.39
C ALA A 120 30.89 -12.92 20.99
N ALA A 121 31.53 -13.91 20.33
CA ALA A 121 31.00 -14.52 19.13
C ALA A 121 29.67 -15.22 19.40
N GLY A 122 28.77 -15.20 18.41
CA GLY A 122 27.43 -15.75 18.54
C GLY A 122 26.40 -15.02 17.70
N THR A 123 25.14 -15.40 17.89
CA THR A 123 23.98 -14.76 17.25
C THR A 123 23.21 -13.97 18.27
N TYR A 124 22.87 -12.73 17.93
CA TYR A 124 22.13 -11.82 18.78
C TYR A 124 20.96 -11.22 18.02
N SER A 125 19.83 -11.06 18.69
CA SER A 125 18.65 -10.41 18.11
C SER A 125 18.37 -9.07 18.79
N VAL A 126 18.02 -8.08 18.00
CA VAL A 126 17.58 -6.76 18.44
C VAL A 126 16.23 -6.45 17.81
N VAL A 127 15.28 -6.01 18.62
CA VAL A 127 14.02 -5.44 18.12
C VAL A 127 14.17 -3.93 18.16
N SER A 128 13.86 -3.28 17.03
CA SER A 128 13.93 -1.83 16.87
C SER A 128 13.15 -1.12 17.96
N LYS A 129 13.80 -0.15 18.61
CA LYS A 129 13.15 0.83 19.48
C LYS A 129 12.48 1.93 18.67
N VAL A 130 12.96 2.19 17.45
CA VAL A 130 12.25 3.01 16.47
C VAL A 130 11.05 2.20 15.98
N SER A 131 9.88 2.46 16.56
CA SER A 131 8.65 1.68 16.39
C SER A 131 7.43 2.58 16.23
N GLY A 132 6.24 1.99 16.09
CA GLY A 132 4.98 2.72 16.03
C GLY A 132 4.72 3.28 14.63
N PHE A 133 4.72 2.38 13.64
CA PHE A 133 4.39 2.70 12.25
C PHE A 133 3.05 3.45 12.13
N LYS A 134 3.03 4.50 11.32
CA LYS A 134 1.85 5.28 10.97
C LYS A 134 1.73 5.38 9.45
N THR A 135 0.48 5.45 8.98
CA THR A 135 0.21 5.60 7.55
C THR A 135 0.90 6.85 6.99
N GLY A 136 1.67 6.63 5.94
CA GLY A 136 2.46 7.63 5.24
C GLY A 136 3.83 7.93 5.84
N ASP A 137 4.31 7.16 6.81
CA ASP A 137 5.68 7.30 7.32
C ASP A 137 6.73 7.19 6.20
N LEU A 138 7.81 7.95 6.33
CA LEU A 138 9.01 7.78 5.52
C LEU A 138 9.75 6.52 5.99
N VAL A 139 9.88 5.54 5.11
CA VAL A 139 10.49 4.23 5.41
C VAL A 139 11.85 4.01 4.76
N ARG A 140 12.21 4.88 3.82
CA ARG A 140 13.57 5.09 3.30
C ARG A 140 13.65 6.50 2.75
N PRO A 141 14.70 7.27 3.06
CA PRO A 141 14.89 8.59 2.46
C PRO A 141 15.07 8.55 0.93
N SER A 142 15.12 9.73 0.32
CA SER A 142 15.27 9.88 -1.12
C SER A 142 16.57 9.22 -1.63
N ASP A 143 16.45 8.44 -2.69
CA ASP A 143 17.55 7.92 -3.50
C ASP A 143 17.81 8.79 -4.75
N GLY A 144 17.14 9.94 -4.86
CA GLY A 144 17.26 10.85 -5.99
C GLY A 144 16.36 10.51 -7.19
N THR A 145 15.57 9.43 -7.15
CA THR A 145 14.72 9.03 -8.28
C THR A 145 13.24 9.41 -8.14
N GLY A 146 12.90 10.23 -7.14
CA GLY A 146 11.53 10.71 -6.90
C GLY A 146 10.85 10.03 -5.70
N TYR A 147 9.53 9.89 -5.77
CA TYR A 147 8.74 9.25 -4.71
C TYR A 147 8.54 7.77 -5.00
N HIS A 148 8.76 6.93 -4.00
CA HIS A 148 8.41 5.51 -4.03
C HIS A 148 7.27 5.28 -3.03
N ILE A 149 6.09 4.99 -3.54
CA ILE A 149 4.89 4.84 -2.72
C ILE A 149 4.63 3.37 -2.48
N LEU A 150 4.60 2.97 -1.22
CA LEU A 150 4.17 1.66 -0.76
C LEU A 150 2.76 1.79 -0.18
N PHE A 151 1.86 0.88 -0.53
CA PHE A 151 0.49 0.87 -0.02
C PHE A 151 0.05 -0.53 0.37
N GLN A 152 -0.42 -0.69 1.61
CA GLN A 152 -1.05 -1.91 2.08
C GLN A 152 -2.56 -1.78 1.95
N ALA A 153 -3.12 -2.45 0.94
CA ALA A 153 -4.53 -2.30 0.58
C ALA A 153 -5.52 -2.93 1.56
N VAL A 154 -5.05 -3.90 2.37
CA VAL A 154 -5.81 -4.74 3.31
C VAL A 154 -6.90 -5.60 2.65
N THR A 155 -7.86 -5.00 1.95
CA THR A 155 -9.00 -5.68 1.32
C THR A 155 -9.02 -5.56 -0.20
N TRP A 156 -8.32 -4.60 -0.80
CA TRP A 156 -8.36 -4.41 -2.26
C TRP A 156 -7.35 -5.32 -2.97
N ALA A 157 -7.83 -6.13 -3.91
CA ALA A 157 -6.98 -7.04 -4.69
C ALA A 157 -6.10 -6.29 -5.71
N LYS A 158 -6.58 -5.15 -6.23
CA LYS A 158 -5.89 -4.32 -7.23
C LYS A 158 -6.08 -2.83 -6.88
N PRO A 159 -5.27 -2.28 -5.96
CA PRO A 159 -5.36 -0.87 -5.61
C PRO A 159 -4.82 0.02 -6.73
N TYR A 160 -5.37 1.23 -6.81
CA TYR A 160 -4.94 2.30 -7.69
C TYR A 160 -4.42 3.48 -6.87
N ILE A 161 -3.49 4.23 -7.44
CA ILE A 161 -2.98 5.49 -6.94
C ILE A 161 -3.40 6.62 -7.88
N HIS A 162 -4.09 7.61 -7.34
CA HIS A 162 -4.45 8.85 -8.00
C HIS A 162 -3.66 9.97 -7.33
N PHE A 163 -2.93 10.76 -8.10
CA PHE A 163 -2.07 11.78 -7.52
C PHE A 163 -2.07 13.07 -8.35
N ASN A 164 -1.61 14.15 -7.72
CA ASN A 164 -1.23 15.41 -8.34
C ASN A 164 0.22 15.71 -7.95
N ALA A 165 1.09 15.91 -8.95
CA ALA A 165 2.51 16.19 -8.77
C ALA A 165 2.93 17.56 -9.31
N GLY A 166 1.98 18.51 -9.38
CA GLY A 166 2.20 19.90 -9.83
C GLY A 166 1.55 20.24 -11.17
N SER A 167 1.21 19.25 -12.00
CA SER A 167 0.57 19.44 -13.31
C SER A 167 -0.94 19.16 -13.31
N GLY A 168 -1.55 19.06 -12.13
CA GLY A 168 -2.94 18.64 -11.95
C GLY A 168 -3.06 17.16 -11.60
N TRP A 169 -4.28 16.77 -11.24
CA TRP A 169 -4.59 15.38 -10.89
C TRP A 169 -4.55 14.47 -12.12
N THR A 170 -4.00 13.27 -11.93
CA THR A 170 -4.11 12.16 -12.90
C THR A 170 -5.57 11.88 -13.27
N THR A 171 -5.88 11.30 -14.42
CA THR A 171 -7.27 10.91 -14.72
C THR A 171 -7.73 9.78 -13.78
N ALA A 172 -8.86 9.96 -13.09
CA ALA A 172 -9.41 8.93 -12.20
C ALA A 172 -9.71 7.62 -12.97
N PRO A 173 -9.47 6.42 -12.38
CA PRO A 173 -9.08 6.16 -10.98
C PRO A 173 -7.57 6.36 -10.68
N GLY A 174 -6.79 6.86 -11.64
CA GLY A 174 -5.34 6.92 -11.56
C GLY A 174 -4.69 5.65 -12.10
N TYR A 175 -3.51 5.31 -11.59
CA TYR A 175 -2.70 4.21 -12.08
C TYR A 175 -2.78 2.99 -11.17
N ALA A 176 -2.83 1.80 -11.74
CA ALA A 176 -2.79 0.56 -10.97
C ALA A 176 -1.42 0.40 -10.28
N MET A 177 -1.42 0.00 -9.01
CA MET A 177 -0.18 -0.26 -8.28
C MET A 177 0.30 -1.69 -8.51
N ALA A 178 1.60 -1.87 -8.67
CA ALA A 178 2.22 -3.19 -8.84
C ALA A 178 2.37 -3.89 -7.48
N ARG A 179 2.48 -5.22 -7.45
CA ARG A 179 2.85 -5.94 -6.22
C ARG A 179 4.24 -5.48 -5.76
N SER A 180 4.41 -5.27 -4.46
CA SER A 180 5.67 -4.79 -3.90
C SER A 180 6.82 -5.77 -4.14
N THR A 181 7.96 -5.26 -4.60
CA THR A 181 9.22 -5.99 -4.75
C THR A 181 10.15 -5.77 -3.55
N TYR A 182 9.72 -5.02 -2.54
CA TYR A 182 10.48 -4.79 -1.32
C TYR A 182 10.52 -6.03 -0.44
N VAL A 183 11.48 -6.06 0.48
CA VAL A 183 11.66 -7.12 1.48
C VAL A 183 11.11 -6.69 2.84
N GLY A 184 11.28 -7.53 3.86
CA GLY A 184 10.87 -7.17 5.22
C GLY A 184 9.35 -7.15 5.39
N LYS A 185 8.85 -6.25 6.24
CA LYS A 185 7.40 -6.05 6.42
C LYS A 185 6.68 -5.60 5.16
N PHE A 186 7.37 -4.96 4.22
CA PHE A 186 6.80 -4.29 3.04
C PHE A 186 6.70 -5.18 1.79
N LEU A 187 6.88 -6.50 1.94
CA LEU A 187 6.80 -7.44 0.83
C LEU A 187 5.37 -7.73 0.39
N ALA A 188 5.18 -8.15 -0.87
CA ALA A 188 3.84 -8.36 -1.42
C ALA A 188 3.02 -9.48 -0.75
N ALA A 189 3.66 -10.48 -0.14
CA ALA A 189 2.93 -11.50 0.64
C ALA A 189 2.28 -10.94 1.91
N ASN A 190 2.73 -9.78 2.39
CA ASN A 190 2.10 -9.02 3.48
C ASN A 190 1.05 -8.02 2.96
N GLY A 191 0.65 -8.12 1.68
CA GLY A 191 -0.41 -7.28 1.10
C GLY A 191 0.06 -5.90 0.61
N TRP A 192 1.36 -5.69 0.45
CA TRP A 192 1.92 -4.42 -0.03
C TRP A 192 2.00 -4.34 -1.55
N PHE A 193 1.70 -3.15 -2.04
CA PHE A 193 1.80 -2.71 -3.43
C PHE A 193 2.75 -1.52 -3.53
N GLN A 194 3.24 -1.24 -4.73
CA GLN A 194 4.16 -0.15 -4.99
C GLN A 194 3.83 0.63 -6.26
N TYR A 195 4.18 1.92 -6.26
CA TYR A 195 4.18 2.78 -7.44
C TYR A 195 5.27 3.85 -7.31
N ALA A 196 5.94 4.20 -8.41
CA ALA A 196 6.94 5.25 -8.44
C ALA A 196 6.39 6.50 -9.12
N ILE A 197 6.57 7.67 -8.49
CA ILE A 197 6.22 8.97 -9.05
C ILE A 197 7.50 9.72 -9.33
N SER A 198 7.83 9.90 -10.60
CA SER A 198 9.01 10.65 -11.07
C SER A 198 8.76 12.16 -10.97
N SER A 199 8.77 12.69 -9.75
CA SER A 199 8.65 14.13 -9.46
C SER A 199 9.53 14.52 -8.28
N THR A 200 10.00 15.75 -8.27
CA THR A 200 10.69 16.39 -7.14
C THR A 200 9.81 17.43 -6.43
N SER A 201 8.66 17.78 -7.01
CA SER A 201 7.67 18.68 -6.41
C SER A 201 6.88 17.99 -5.30
N SER A 202 6.12 18.76 -4.51
CA SER A 202 5.16 18.20 -3.57
C SER A 202 4.12 17.35 -4.33
N VAL A 203 3.73 16.23 -3.74
CA VAL A 203 2.69 15.34 -4.27
C VAL A 203 1.50 15.29 -3.33
N GLU A 204 0.31 15.29 -3.90
CA GLU A 204 -0.94 14.93 -3.23
C GLU A 204 -1.38 13.57 -3.75
N ILE A 205 -1.77 12.66 -2.85
CA ILE A 205 -2.03 11.26 -3.17
C ILE A 205 -3.37 10.84 -2.56
N ALA A 206 -4.15 10.08 -3.32
CA ALA A 206 -5.30 9.31 -2.85
C ALA A 206 -5.21 7.88 -3.41
N PHE A 207 -5.64 6.89 -2.64
CA PHE A 207 -5.71 5.50 -3.07
C PHE A 207 -7.16 5.10 -3.31
N ASN A 208 -7.39 4.12 -4.18
CA ASN A 208 -8.74 3.60 -4.42
C ASN A 208 -8.75 2.16 -4.92
N ASP A 209 -9.93 1.54 -4.88
CA ASP A 209 -10.15 0.16 -5.34
C ASP A 209 -10.42 0.04 -6.86
N GLY A 210 -10.42 1.15 -7.59
CA GLY A 210 -10.79 1.23 -9.00
C GLY A 210 -12.30 1.30 -9.27
N ASN A 211 -13.12 1.16 -8.23
CA ASN A 211 -14.58 1.00 -8.28
C ASN A 211 -15.33 2.01 -7.38
N GLY A 212 -14.69 3.15 -7.08
CA GLY A 212 -15.32 4.26 -6.38
C GLY A 212 -15.19 4.25 -4.86
N ILE A 213 -14.48 3.28 -4.26
CA ILE A 213 -14.06 3.37 -2.86
C ILE A 213 -12.69 4.02 -2.80
N TRP A 214 -12.60 5.11 -2.03
CA TRP A 214 -11.39 5.93 -1.92
C TRP A 214 -10.85 5.92 -0.49
N ASP A 215 -9.53 5.83 -0.37
CA ASP A 215 -8.78 6.25 0.80
C ASP A 215 -8.05 7.56 0.46
N SER A 216 -8.71 8.66 0.80
CA SER A 216 -8.26 10.03 0.56
C SER A 216 -7.99 10.77 1.87
N ASN A 217 -7.62 10.06 2.94
CA ASN A 217 -7.36 10.68 4.26
C ASN A 217 -8.53 11.60 4.70
N LEU A 218 -9.76 11.07 4.68
CA LEU A 218 -10.98 11.85 4.98
C LEU A 218 -11.15 13.08 4.08
N ASN A 219 -10.89 12.92 2.78
CA ASN A 219 -10.91 13.98 1.74
C ASN A 219 -9.80 15.05 1.86
N ALA A 220 -8.84 14.90 2.78
CA ALA A 220 -7.70 15.81 2.88
C ALA A 220 -6.56 15.44 1.91
N ASN A 221 -6.58 14.24 1.34
CA ASN A 221 -5.49 13.60 0.61
C ASN A 221 -4.22 13.43 1.46
N TYR A 222 -3.28 12.64 0.95
CA TYR A 222 -1.96 12.46 1.54
C TYR A 222 -0.95 13.39 0.85
N VAL A 223 -0.41 14.36 1.58
CA VAL A 223 0.55 15.34 1.03
C VAL A 223 1.97 14.97 1.42
N ARG A 224 2.90 14.89 0.45
CA ARG A 224 4.34 14.73 0.71
C ARG A 224 5.11 15.82 0.00
N SER A 225 5.93 16.54 0.74
CA SER A 225 6.65 17.73 0.28
C SER A 225 8.08 17.45 -0.19
N SER A 226 8.59 16.23 0.01
CA SER A 226 9.94 15.85 -0.38
C SER A 226 10.02 14.39 -0.85
N PRO A 227 10.80 14.09 -1.90
CA PRO A 227 11.05 12.74 -2.38
C PRO A 227 11.52 11.75 -1.29
N GLY A 228 11.28 10.47 -1.53
CA GLY A 228 11.54 9.40 -0.56
C GLY A 228 10.63 8.19 -0.78
N THR A 229 10.90 7.12 -0.03
CA THR A 229 9.99 5.97 0.06
C THR A 229 9.04 6.15 1.22
N TYR A 230 7.74 6.21 0.94
CA TYR A 230 6.69 6.38 1.93
C TYR A 230 5.74 5.20 1.92
N ALA A 231 5.31 4.77 3.10
CA ALA A 231 4.44 3.60 3.24
C ALA A 231 3.11 3.97 3.87
N PHE A 232 2.02 3.60 3.20
CA PHE A 232 0.65 3.90 3.58
C PHE A 232 -0.11 2.61 3.85
N VAL A 233 -0.99 2.63 4.83
CA VAL A 233 -1.93 1.53 5.11
C VAL A 233 -3.32 2.09 4.87
N ASN A 234 -4.13 1.32 4.15
CA ASN A 234 -5.51 1.69 3.85
C ASN A 234 -6.27 2.04 5.14
N GLN A 235 -6.73 3.28 5.23
CA GLN A 235 -7.54 3.77 6.35
C GLN A 235 -9.04 3.52 6.12
N ASN A 236 -9.44 3.18 4.89
CA ASN A 236 -10.82 2.87 4.55
C ASN A 236 -11.07 1.35 4.68
N THR A 237 -11.84 0.96 5.69
CA THR A 237 -12.19 -0.44 5.98
C THR A 237 -13.44 -0.93 5.24
N GLN A 238 -14.02 -0.11 4.35
CA GLN A 238 -15.14 -0.54 3.53
C GLN A 238 -14.75 -1.71 2.63
N THR A 239 -15.66 -2.68 2.50
CA THR A 239 -15.44 -3.84 1.64
C THR A 239 -15.48 -3.39 0.18
N PRO A 240 -14.50 -3.77 -0.67
CA PRO A 240 -14.51 -3.42 -2.09
C PRO A 240 -15.82 -3.83 -2.74
N THR A 241 -16.41 -2.90 -3.49
CA THR A 241 -17.62 -3.21 -4.25
C THR A 241 -17.24 -3.92 -5.54
N THR A 242 -18.08 -4.86 -5.98
CA THR A 242 -17.98 -5.46 -7.32
C THR A 242 -18.50 -4.52 -8.42
N ALA A 243 -18.58 -3.21 -8.15
CA ALA A 243 -19.06 -2.24 -9.12
C ALA A 243 -18.14 -2.26 -10.38
N PRO A 244 -18.69 -2.06 -11.58
CA PRO A 244 -17.93 -2.10 -12.81
C PRO A 244 -16.88 -0.99 -12.86
N SER A 245 -15.63 -1.37 -13.15
CA SER A 245 -14.48 -0.47 -13.25
C SER A 245 -14.70 0.59 -14.34
N VAL A 246 -14.26 1.82 -14.08
CA VAL A 246 -14.32 2.94 -15.05
C VAL A 246 -13.63 2.59 -16.39
N GLN A 247 -12.62 1.70 -16.38
CA GLN A 247 -11.92 1.24 -17.59
C GLN A 247 -12.77 0.45 -18.60
N GLY A 248 -13.96 -0.03 -18.21
CA GLY A 248 -14.90 -0.69 -19.12
C GLY A 248 -15.74 0.29 -19.95
N TYR A 249 -15.69 1.59 -19.66
CA TYR A 249 -16.52 2.59 -20.32
C TYR A 249 -15.69 3.35 -21.36
N VAL A 250 -16.16 3.33 -22.61
CA VAL A 250 -15.48 3.99 -23.73
C VAL A 250 -15.78 5.48 -23.66
N ASN A 251 -14.73 6.31 -23.63
CA ASN A 251 -14.89 7.76 -23.84
C ASN A 251 -15.45 8.00 -25.24
N GLY A 252 -16.59 8.66 -25.32
CA GLY A 252 -17.23 8.99 -26.58
C GLY A 252 -16.74 10.34 -27.11
N PRO A 253 -17.04 10.64 -28.38
CA PRO A 253 -17.08 12.02 -28.83
C PRO A 253 -18.07 12.81 -27.96
N GLY A 254 -17.65 13.98 -27.47
CA GLY A 254 -18.47 14.88 -26.66
C GLY A 254 -18.35 14.71 -25.14
N TYR A 255 -18.35 13.48 -24.59
CA TYR A 255 -18.24 13.25 -23.14
C TYR A 255 -17.28 12.12 -22.75
N ALA A 256 -16.48 12.37 -21.71
CA ALA A 256 -15.59 11.39 -21.08
C ALA A 256 -16.18 10.93 -19.74
N VAL A 257 -15.99 9.65 -19.41
CA VAL A 257 -16.41 9.10 -18.13
C VAL A 257 -15.42 9.53 -17.04
N THR A 258 -15.93 10.08 -15.95
CA THR A 258 -15.12 10.55 -14.81
C THR A 258 -15.16 9.60 -13.64
N SER A 259 -16.27 8.90 -13.44
CA SER A 259 -16.42 7.86 -12.42
C SER A 259 -17.68 7.04 -12.66
N THR A 260 -17.68 5.81 -12.15
CA THR A 260 -18.83 4.92 -12.14
C THR A 260 -19.02 4.35 -10.74
N SER A 261 -20.28 4.11 -10.38
CA SER A 261 -20.63 3.42 -9.14
C SER A 261 -21.87 2.57 -9.37
N GLU A 262 -21.98 1.44 -8.67
CA GLU A 262 -23.19 0.63 -8.66
C GLU A 262 -23.67 0.43 -7.24
N SER A 263 -24.93 0.78 -6.98
CA SER A 263 -25.55 0.60 -5.67
C SER A 263 -27.01 0.18 -5.85
N ALA A 264 -27.42 -0.86 -5.12
CA ALA A 264 -28.78 -1.40 -5.15
C ALA A 264 -29.32 -1.67 -6.58
N GLY A 265 -28.46 -2.14 -7.50
CA GLY A 265 -28.83 -2.44 -8.90
C GLY A 265 -29.01 -1.21 -9.80
N VAL A 266 -28.52 -0.04 -9.34
CA VAL A 266 -28.45 1.20 -10.12
C VAL A 266 -26.99 1.52 -10.40
N LEU A 267 -26.63 1.46 -11.69
CA LEU A 267 -25.35 1.95 -12.18
C LEU A 267 -25.43 3.46 -12.40
N THR A 268 -24.49 4.21 -11.84
CA THR A 268 -24.34 5.66 -12.01
C THR A 268 -23.03 5.92 -12.75
N ILE A 269 -23.07 6.75 -13.78
CA ILE A 269 -21.94 7.14 -14.63
C ILE A 269 -21.87 8.66 -14.64
N ASN A 270 -20.80 9.21 -14.08
CA ASN A 270 -20.54 10.65 -14.12
C ASN A 270 -19.73 10.97 -15.37
N LEU A 271 -20.14 12.00 -16.10
CA LEU A 271 -19.58 12.42 -17.38
C LEU A 271 -19.13 13.88 -17.31
N GLN A 272 -18.06 14.21 -18.03
CA GLN A 272 -17.62 15.59 -18.28
C GLN A 272 -17.43 15.81 -19.78
N VAL A 273 -17.55 17.05 -20.25
CA VAL A 273 -17.29 17.39 -21.66
C VAL A 273 -15.87 16.95 -22.04
N ASN A 274 -15.78 16.22 -23.14
CA ASN A 274 -14.53 15.77 -23.73
C ASN A 274 -14.04 16.78 -24.76
N SER A 275 -13.26 17.77 -24.31
CA SER A 275 -12.70 18.80 -25.18
C SER A 275 -11.62 18.30 -26.15
N ALA A 276 -11.22 17.03 -26.07
CA ALA A 276 -10.23 16.43 -26.97
C ALA A 276 -10.83 15.98 -28.32
N THR A 277 -12.16 15.99 -28.46
CA THR A 277 -12.87 15.59 -29.68
C THR A 277 -13.64 16.78 -30.25
N THR A 278 -13.38 17.15 -31.51
CA THR A 278 -14.08 18.24 -32.21
C THR A 278 -15.29 17.68 -32.97
N ASP A 279 -16.35 17.37 -32.25
CA ASP A 279 -17.62 16.96 -32.86
C ASP A 279 -18.54 18.16 -33.05
N THR A 280 -19.48 18.04 -33.98
CA THR A 280 -20.46 19.09 -34.28
C THR A 280 -21.52 19.11 -33.19
N SER A 281 -21.38 19.99 -32.20
CA SER A 281 -22.35 20.13 -31.12
C SER A 281 -23.68 20.68 -31.66
N TYR A 282 -24.79 19.99 -31.40
CA TYR A 282 -26.14 20.53 -31.59
C TYR A 282 -26.49 21.46 -30.42
N GLY A 283 -25.85 22.63 -30.37
CA GLY A 283 -25.97 23.60 -29.28
C GLY A 283 -24.78 23.61 -28.32
N SER A 284 -24.91 24.31 -27.18
CA SER A 284 -23.87 24.36 -26.16
C SER A 284 -23.85 23.08 -25.33
N ASP A 285 -22.67 22.46 -25.20
CA ASP A 285 -22.49 21.27 -24.37
C ASP A 285 -22.63 21.59 -22.87
N LEU A 286 -23.20 20.65 -22.13
CA LEU A 286 -23.32 20.73 -20.67
C LEU A 286 -22.00 20.33 -20.05
N SER A 287 -21.44 21.15 -19.16
CA SER A 287 -20.12 20.89 -18.54
C SER A 287 -20.00 19.52 -17.85
N ALA A 288 -21.12 18.93 -17.41
CA ALA A 288 -21.16 17.60 -16.82
C ALA A 288 -22.57 16.99 -16.90
N LEU A 289 -22.61 15.67 -16.95
CA LEU A 289 -23.84 14.87 -16.95
C LEU A 289 -23.72 13.71 -15.95
N VAL A 290 -24.87 13.25 -15.46
CA VAL A 290 -24.99 12.00 -14.70
C VAL A 290 -25.96 11.09 -15.44
N VAL A 291 -25.48 9.91 -15.82
CA VAL A 291 -26.29 8.84 -16.40
C VAL A 291 -26.54 7.79 -15.33
N THR A 292 -27.81 7.47 -15.10
CA THR A 292 -28.21 6.39 -14.20
C THR A 292 -28.89 5.29 -15.02
N VAL A 293 -28.44 4.06 -14.86
CA VAL A 293 -28.95 2.86 -15.53
C VAL A 293 -29.49 1.93 -14.46
N THR A 294 -30.80 1.71 -14.45
CA THR A 294 -31.48 0.80 -13.50
C THR A 294 -31.93 -0.45 -14.23
N LYS A 295 -31.55 -1.64 -13.76
CA LYS A 295 -32.07 -2.90 -14.28
C LYS A 295 -33.48 -3.14 -13.75
N THR A 296 -34.46 -3.29 -14.64
CA THR A 296 -35.89 -3.34 -14.23
C THR A 296 -36.51 -4.74 -14.21
N GLN A 297 -36.08 -5.64 -15.11
CA GLN A 297 -36.33 -7.10 -15.15
C GLN A 297 -35.61 -7.69 -16.37
N SER A 298 -35.24 -8.98 -16.31
CA SER A 298 -34.44 -9.79 -17.28
C SER A 298 -34.33 -9.18 -18.68
N ASP A 299 -33.36 -8.28 -18.90
CA ASP A 299 -32.96 -7.68 -20.19
C ASP A 299 -33.53 -6.29 -20.52
N SER A 300 -34.18 -5.63 -19.56
CA SER A 300 -34.56 -4.21 -19.68
C SER A 300 -33.76 -3.30 -18.74
N VAL A 301 -33.32 -2.16 -19.29
CA VAL A 301 -32.69 -1.07 -18.53
C VAL A 301 -33.52 0.21 -18.65
N ARG A 302 -33.60 0.96 -17.55
CA ARG A 302 -34.04 2.37 -17.57
C ARG A 302 -32.83 3.27 -17.50
N VAL A 303 -32.69 4.14 -18.49
CA VAL A 303 -31.64 5.16 -18.53
C VAL A 303 -32.23 6.52 -18.18
N LYS A 304 -31.62 7.23 -17.24
CA LYS A 304 -31.94 8.61 -16.88
C LYS A 304 -30.68 9.46 -16.99
N ILE A 305 -30.79 10.57 -17.71
CA ILE A 305 -29.71 11.55 -17.91
C ILE A 305 -30.12 12.85 -17.23
N VAL A 306 -29.26 13.37 -16.37
CA VAL A 306 -29.46 14.66 -15.69
C VAL A 306 -28.19 15.51 -15.73
N ASP A 307 -28.35 16.84 -15.58
CA ASP A 307 -27.23 17.74 -15.28
C ASP A 307 -26.96 17.85 -13.77
N LYS A 308 -25.94 18.64 -13.40
CA LYS A 308 -25.56 18.91 -12.00
C LYS A 308 -26.67 19.52 -11.14
N SER A 309 -27.69 20.14 -11.76
CA SER A 309 -28.84 20.72 -11.07
C SER A 309 -30.02 19.75 -11.00
N ASN A 310 -29.81 18.46 -11.31
CA ASN A 310 -30.83 17.42 -11.40
C ASN A 310 -31.92 17.68 -12.45
N LYS A 311 -31.69 18.59 -13.42
CA LYS A 311 -32.62 18.77 -14.53
C LYS A 311 -32.50 17.58 -15.47
N ARG A 312 -33.64 16.99 -15.85
CA ARG A 312 -33.69 15.84 -16.77
C ARG A 312 -33.49 16.29 -18.21
N TRP A 313 -32.69 15.52 -18.94
CA TRP A 313 -32.44 15.69 -20.36
C TRP A 313 -32.91 14.47 -21.14
N GLU A 314 -33.47 14.71 -22.32
CA GLU A 314 -34.05 13.69 -23.20
C GLU A 314 -33.59 13.94 -24.63
N VAL A 315 -33.56 12.88 -25.44
CA VAL A 315 -33.21 12.99 -26.86
C VAL A 315 -34.30 13.79 -27.58
N PRO A 316 -33.97 14.88 -28.30
CA PRO A 316 -34.96 15.68 -29.00
C PRO A 316 -35.71 14.86 -30.06
N LYS A 317 -37.03 14.78 -29.93
CA LYS A 317 -37.92 14.06 -30.87
C LYS A 317 -37.82 14.59 -32.31
N SER A 318 -37.46 15.86 -32.48
CA SER A 318 -37.26 16.49 -33.78
C SER A 318 -36.04 15.99 -34.53
N ILE A 319 -35.04 15.44 -33.82
CA ILE A 319 -33.79 14.95 -34.39
C ILE A 319 -33.84 13.43 -34.54
N PHE A 320 -34.48 12.74 -33.59
CA PHE A 320 -34.63 11.29 -33.60
C PHE A 320 -36.10 10.91 -33.44
N THR A 321 -36.70 10.40 -34.51
CA THR A 321 -38.08 9.89 -34.48
C THR A 321 -38.12 8.59 -33.67
N ALA A 322 -39.19 8.36 -32.91
CA ALA A 322 -39.33 7.16 -32.10
C ALA A 322 -39.26 5.89 -32.97
N GLY A 323 -38.25 5.05 -32.73
CA GLY A 323 -38.08 3.75 -33.36
C GLY A 323 -37.30 3.77 -34.68
N THR A 324 -35.97 3.82 -34.61
CA THR A 324 -35.07 2.91 -35.37
C THR A 324 -33.70 2.92 -34.68
N LEU A 325 -33.52 2.07 -33.66
CA LEU A 325 -32.20 1.71 -33.14
C LEU A 325 -32.01 0.24 -33.53
N GLY A 326 -31.03 -0.03 -34.41
CA GLY A 326 -30.76 -1.36 -34.93
C GLY A 326 -31.80 -1.81 -35.96
N SER A 327 -31.69 -1.33 -37.21
CA SER A 327 -32.10 -2.18 -38.32
C SER A 327 -30.96 -3.19 -38.51
N ASP A 328 -31.15 -4.42 -38.05
CA ASP A 328 -30.29 -5.52 -38.45
C ASP A 328 -30.36 -5.61 -39.98
N SER A 329 -29.31 -5.16 -40.65
CA SER A 329 -29.07 -5.50 -42.04
C SER A 329 -28.73 -6.97 -42.08
N THR A 330 -29.62 -7.75 -42.71
CA THR A 330 -29.41 -9.14 -43.15
C THR A 330 -28.04 -9.37 -43.75
#